data_AF-A0A832L7N1-F1
#
_entry.id   AF-A0A832L7N1-F1
#
_cell.length_a   1.000
_cell.length_b   1.000
_cell.length_c   1.000
_cell.angle_alpha   90.00
_cell.angle_beta   90.00
_cell.angle_gamma   90.00
#
_symmetry.space_group_name_H-M   'P 1'
#
loop_
_entity.id
_entity.type
_entity.pdbx_description
1 polymer ?
#
loop_
_entity_poly.entity_id
_entity_poly.type
_entity_poly.pdbx_seq_one_letter_code
_entity_poly.pdbx_strand_id
1 'polypeptide(L)'
;MKDFYFYVLIATLLFGIGSCEKSDSEIVDPAPYTVENENYTFHKNTGVYLNAQKNRSESYSHSFEIESVKRTGNIMQVNVVFPAGCTNNQFEIIWDGKIMESHPVQTRVFVKRMAEECVDSEEKERLALELDLDELIFKKGDDQLQNAVIIVSNASKKPNMENSDIPVSSN
;
A
#
# COMPACT_ATOMS: atom_id res chain seq x y z
N MET A 1 -10.69 -15.22 -58.57
CA MET A 1 -10.60 -16.28 -57.52
C MET A 1 -9.55 -15.96 -56.46
N LYS A 2 -8.37 -15.42 -56.81
CA LYS A 2 -7.33 -15.01 -55.84
C LYS A 2 -7.77 -13.88 -54.89
N ASP A 3 -8.59 -12.95 -55.38
CA ASP A 3 -9.03 -11.79 -54.60
C ASP A 3 -10.07 -12.17 -53.53
N PHE A 4 -10.87 -13.21 -53.77
CA PHE A 4 -11.84 -13.71 -52.80
C PHE A 4 -11.17 -14.35 -51.56
N TYR A 5 -10.07 -15.07 -51.77
CA TYR A 5 -9.29 -15.65 -50.68
C TYR A 5 -8.59 -14.60 -49.81
N PHE A 6 -8.21 -13.45 -50.40
CA PHE A 6 -7.57 -12.36 -49.66
C PHE A 6 -8.53 -11.71 -48.65
N TYR A 7 -9.80 -11.52 -49.02
CA TYR A 7 -10.82 -10.98 -48.11
C TYR A 7 -11.23 -11.96 -47.01
N VAL A 8 -11.23 -13.27 -47.28
CA VAL A 8 -11.51 -14.30 -46.25
C VAL A 8 -10.39 -14.36 -45.21
N LEU A 9 -9.13 -14.13 -45.60
CA LEU A 9 -7.97 -14.15 -44.70
C LEU A 9 -7.92 -12.93 -43.76
N ILE A 10 -8.45 -11.78 -44.20
CA ILE A 10 -8.55 -10.55 -43.38
C ILE A 10 -9.71 -10.67 -42.37
N ALA A 11 -10.82 -11.31 -42.76
CA ALA A 11 -11.99 -11.47 -41.88
C ALA A 11 -11.72 -12.38 -40.66
N THR A 12 -10.80 -13.33 -40.76
CA THR A 12 -10.41 -14.21 -39.64
C THR A 12 -9.45 -13.57 -38.63
N LEU A 13 -8.78 -12.47 -38.97
CA LEU A 13 -7.80 -11.83 -38.08
C LEU A 13 -8.45 -10.87 -37.05
N LEU A 14 -9.74 -10.56 -37.20
CA LEU A 14 -10.46 -9.57 -36.37
C LEU A 14 -11.20 -10.14 -35.15
N PHE A 15 -11.19 -11.46 -34.93
CA PHE A 15 -11.89 -12.09 -33.79
C PHE A 15 -11.00 -12.43 -32.58
N GLY A 16 -9.76 -11.90 -32.54
CA GLY A 16 -8.78 -12.21 -31.50
C GLY A 16 -8.81 -11.34 -30.24
N ILE A 17 -9.73 -10.39 -30.10
CA ILE A 17 -9.88 -9.60 -28.85
C ILE A 17 -10.89 -10.29 -27.92
N GLY A 18 -10.52 -11.48 -27.46
CA GLY A 18 -11.13 -12.07 -26.27
C GLY A 18 -10.84 -11.15 -25.09
N SER A 19 -11.87 -10.41 -24.67
CA SER A 19 -11.90 -9.66 -23.42
C SER A 19 -11.43 -10.57 -22.29
N CYS A 20 -10.30 -10.23 -21.66
CA CYS A 20 -9.97 -10.77 -20.34
C CYS A 20 -11.05 -10.27 -19.37
N GLU A 21 -12.15 -11.01 -19.23
CA GLU A 21 -12.97 -10.91 -18.03
C GLU A 21 -12.10 -11.40 -16.87
N LYS A 22 -11.57 -10.44 -16.10
CA LYS A 22 -11.12 -10.74 -14.73
C LYS A 22 -12.38 -11.13 -13.98
N SER A 23 -12.62 -12.44 -13.87
CA SER A 23 -13.56 -12.95 -12.90
C SER A 23 -13.12 -12.45 -11.53
N ASP A 24 -13.97 -11.68 -10.85
CA ASP A 24 -13.79 -11.27 -9.46
C ASP A 24 -13.88 -12.51 -8.56
N SER A 25 -12.86 -13.37 -8.61
CA SER A 25 -12.64 -14.35 -7.56
C SER A 25 -12.27 -13.56 -6.31
N GLU A 26 -13.07 -13.67 -5.24
CA GLU A 26 -12.70 -13.13 -3.93
C GLU A 26 -11.28 -13.57 -3.59
N ILE A 27 -10.39 -12.60 -3.40
CA ILE A 27 -8.99 -12.87 -3.05
C ILE A 27 -8.99 -13.26 -1.57
N VAL A 28 -8.98 -14.56 -1.31
CA VAL A 28 -8.88 -15.11 0.04
C VAL A 28 -7.43 -15.06 0.49
N ASP A 29 -7.12 -14.25 1.50
CA ASP A 29 -5.81 -14.28 2.15
C ASP A 29 -5.69 -15.57 2.99
N PRO A 30 -4.65 -16.39 2.78
CA PRO A 30 -4.52 -17.68 3.47
C PRO A 30 -4.22 -17.57 4.97
N ALA A 31 -3.74 -16.41 5.45
CA ALA A 31 -3.38 -16.21 6.86
C ALA A 31 -3.41 -14.71 7.23
N PRO A 32 -4.59 -14.07 7.24
CA PRO A 32 -4.70 -12.67 7.65
C PRO A 32 -4.55 -12.55 9.17
N TYR A 33 -3.97 -11.44 9.63
CA TYR A 33 -3.99 -11.09 11.04
C TYR A 33 -3.99 -9.57 11.23
N THR A 34 -4.47 -9.16 12.41
CA THR A 34 -4.49 -7.78 12.85
C THR A 34 -3.75 -7.65 14.17
N VAL A 35 -2.97 -6.58 14.33
CA VAL A 35 -2.32 -6.21 15.60
C VAL A 35 -2.73 -4.78 15.94
N GLU A 36 -3.33 -4.59 17.10
CA GLU A 36 -3.66 -3.27 17.62
C GLU A 36 -2.46 -2.71 18.38
N ASN A 37 -2.04 -1.50 18.03
CA ASN A 37 -1.06 -0.72 18.78
C ASN A 37 -1.71 0.57 19.28
N GLU A 38 -0.99 1.31 20.13
CA GLU A 38 -1.50 2.58 20.68
C GLU A 38 -1.85 3.61 19.60
N ASN A 39 -1.02 3.69 18.54
CA ASN A 39 -1.11 4.74 17.52
C ASN A 39 -1.61 4.26 16.15
N TYR A 40 -1.73 2.94 15.94
CA TYR A 40 -2.19 2.37 14.68
C TYR A 40 -2.69 0.94 14.83
N THR A 41 -3.46 0.51 13.84
CA THR A 41 -3.84 -0.89 13.63
C THR A 41 -3.04 -1.46 12.45
N PHE A 42 -2.34 -2.57 12.66
CA PHE A 42 -1.63 -3.26 11.59
C PHE A 42 -2.50 -4.35 10.98
N HIS A 43 -2.61 -4.38 9.66
CA HIS A 43 -3.32 -5.41 8.90
C HIS A 43 -2.35 -6.12 7.96
N LYS A 44 -2.09 -7.41 8.22
CA LYS A 44 -1.62 -8.31 7.18
C LYS A 44 -2.84 -8.90 6.49
N ASN A 45 -3.15 -8.39 5.30
CA ASN A 45 -4.27 -8.87 4.49
C ASN A 45 -4.13 -8.44 3.02
N THR A 46 -4.02 -9.43 2.13
CA THR A 46 -3.87 -9.24 0.68
C THR A 46 -5.04 -8.49 0.05
N GLY A 47 -6.29 -8.79 0.47
CA GLY A 47 -7.48 -8.13 -0.06
C GLY A 47 -7.51 -6.65 0.32
N VAL A 48 -7.24 -6.34 1.59
CA VAL A 48 -7.15 -4.94 2.08
C VAL A 48 -6.01 -4.20 1.38
N TYR A 49 -4.86 -4.84 1.21
CA TYR A 49 -3.71 -4.26 0.49
C TYR A 49 -4.05 -3.92 -0.97
N LEU A 50 -4.67 -4.84 -1.71
CA LEU A 50 -5.04 -4.60 -3.10
C LEU A 50 -6.11 -3.51 -3.22
N ASN A 51 -7.04 -3.46 -2.26
CA ASN A 51 -8.01 -2.37 -2.15
C ASN A 51 -7.30 -1.02 -1.95
N ALA A 52 -6.33 -0.93 -1.04
CA ALA A 52 -5.52 0.27 -0.81
C ALA A 52 -4.73 0.67 -2.07
N GLN A 53 -4.07 -0.29 -2.72
CA GLN A 53 -3.32 -0.06 -3.94
C GLN A 53 -4.20 0.50 -5.07
N LYS A 54 -5.41 -0.05 -5.24
CA LYS A 54 -6.35 0.35 -6.29
C LYS A 54 -6.99 1.71 -6.01
N ASN A 55 -7.38 1.98 -4.77
CA ASN A 55 -8.28 3.08 -4.44
C ASN A 55 -7.61 4.27 -3.74
N ARG A 56 -6.30 4.20 -3.43
CA ARG A 56 -5.60 5.27 -2.73
C ARG A 56 -5.85 6.66 -3.34
N SER A 57 -6.36 7.53 -2.49
CA SER A 57 -6.86 8.87 -2.80
C SER A 57 -7.42 9.50 -1.51
N GLU A 58 -7.66 10.80 -1.51
CA GLU A 58 -8.29 11.50 -0.38
C GLU A 58 -9.70 11.00 -0.05
N SER A 59 -10.39 10.37 -1.01
CA SER A 59 -11.68 9.70 -0.76
C SER A 59 -11.55 8.33 -0.09
N TYR A 60 -10.39 7.69 -0.19
CA TYR A 60 -10.13 6.37 0.41
C TYR A 60 -9.47 6.47 1.78
N SER A 61 -8.62 7.49 1.97
CA SER A 61 -7.92 7.80 3.20
C SER A 61 -7.99 9.29 3.41
N HIS A 62 -8.33 9.73 4.62
CA HIS A 62 -8.30 11.15 4.97
C HIS A 62 -6.89 11.72 4.74
N SER A 63 -6.82 12.99 4.35
CA SER A 63 -5.57 13.63 3.93
C SER A 63 -4.55 13.65 5.07
N PHE A 64 -3.30 13.33 4.76
CA PHE A 64 -2.13 13.46 5.62
C PHE A 64 -0.87 13.47 4.77
N GLU A 65 0.24 13.90 5.36
CA GLU A 65 1.55 13.90 4.75
C GLU A 65 2.49 13.00 5.55
N ILE A 66 3.40 12.31 4.85
CA ILE A 66 4.52 11.61 5.49
C ILE A 66 5.70 12.57 5.47
N GLU A 67 6.06 13.13 6.63
CA GLU A 67 7.18 14.07 6.75
C GLU A 67 8.53 13.34 6.62
N SER A 68 8.64 12.15 7.20
CA SER A 68 9.84 11.31 7.08
C SER A 68 9.57 9.85 7.37
N VAL A 69 10.41 9.00 6.79
CA VAL A 69 10.50 7.57 7.12
C VAL A 69 11.95 7.28 7.49
N LYS A 70 12.16 6.67 8.65
CA LYS A 70 13.49 6.22 9.10
C LYS A 70 13.41 4.76 9.48
N ARG A 71 14.45 4.00 9.12
CA ARG A 71 14.62 2.63 9.55
C ARG A 71 15.97 2.47 10.23
N THR A 72 15.93 1.97 11.46
CA THR A 72 17.11 1.69 12.28
C THR A 72 17.00 0.26 12.78
N GLY A 73 17.70 -0.67 12.14
CA GLY A 73 17.57 -2.10 12.42
C GLY A 73 16.16 -2.62 12.11
N ASN A 74 15.51 -3.19 13.13
CA ASN A 74 14.14 -3.74 13.06
C ASN A 74 13.06 -2.67 13.27
N ILE A 75 13.40 -1.46 13.70
CA ILE A 75 12.40 -0.41 13.93
C ILE A 75 12.28 0.49 12.69
N MET A 76 11.06 0.63 12.18
CA MET A 76 10.72 1.65 11.19
C MET A 76 9.80 2.69 11.81
N GLN A 77 10.23 3.95 11.79
CA GLN A 77 9.45 5.09 12.24
C GLN A 77 8.93 5.88 11.05
N VAL A 78 7.61 6.01 10.96
CA VAL A 78 6.92 6.84 9.96
C VAL A 78 6.36 8.07 10.67
N ASN A 79 6.94 9.23 10.42
CA ASN A 79 6.46 10.48 10.96
C ASN A 79 5.42 11.08 10.01
N VAL A 80 4.19 11.23 10.50
CA VAL A 80 3.07 11.79 9.73
C VAL A 80 2.65 13.13 10.30
N VAL A 81 2.16 14.01 9.42
CA VAL A 81 1.52 15.27 9.79
C VAL A 81 0.16 15.35 9.12
N PHE A 82 -0.83 15.83 9.86
CA PHE A 82 -2.22 15.84 9.40
C PHE A 82 -3.01 17.02 10.00
N PRO A 83 -4.11 17.44 9.34
CA PRO A 83 -5.01 18.44 9.90
C PRO A 83 -5.50 18.06 11.31
N ALA A 84 -5.36 19.01 12.23
CA ALA A 84 -5.89 18.90 13.59
C ALA A 84 -7.42 19.03 13.61
N GLY A 85 -8.02 18.91 14.80
CA GLY A 85 -9.44 19.25 14.99
C GLY A 85 -10.42 18.14 14.63
N CYS A 86 -9.98 16.89 14.50
CA CYS A 86 -10.86 15.72 14.42
C CYS A 86 -10.93 15.03 15.78
N THR A 87 -12.13 14.67 16.23
CA THR A 87 -12.35 13.95 17.50
C THR A 87 -11.70 12.56 17.48
N ASN A 88 -11.76 11.90 16.32
CA ASN A 88 -11.17 10.58 16.11
C ASN A 88 -10.11 10.66 15.01
N ASN A 89 -8.94 10.08 15.29
CA ASN A 89 -7.83 9.95 14.35
C ASN A 89 -7.18 8.58 14.56
N GLN A 90 -7.35 7.70 13.59
CA GLN A 90 -6.77 6.36 13.59
C GLN A 90 -5.93 6.16 12.35
N PHE A 91 -4.80 5.48 12.53
CA PHE A 91 -3.94 5.08 11.43
C PHE A 91 -3.99 3.57 11.25
N GLU A 92 -3.97 3.13 10.01
CA GLU A 92 -3.83 1.73 9.64
C GLU A 92 -2.53 1.54 8.86
N ILE A 93 -1.80 0.48 9.19
CA ILE A 93 -0.67 0.00 8.40
C ILE A 93 -1.11 -1.28 7.69
N ILE A 94 -1.03 -1.30 6.36
CA ILE A 94 -1.56 -2.41 5.55
C ILE A 94 -0.42 -3.06 4.76
N TRP A 95 -0.27 -4.38 4.90
CA TRP A 95 0.71 -5.20 4.20
C TRP A 95 0.07 -6.47 3.63
N ASP A 96 0.54 -6.99 2.51
CA ASP A 96 0.03 -8.22 1.89
C ASP A 96 0.73 -9.50 2.37
N GLY A 97 1.77 -9.37 3.21
CA GLY A 97 2.55 -10.51 3.66
C GLY A 97 3.62 -10.97 2.68
N LYS A 98 3.87 -10.23 1.59
CA LYS A 98 4.79 -10.64 0.53
C LYS A 98 6.04 -9.80 0.52
N ILE A 99 7.11 -10.46 0.09
CA ILE A 99 8.42 -9.89 -0.15
C ILE A 99 8.74 -10.16 -1.61
N MET A 100 9.13 -9.12 -2.34
CA MET A 100 9.54 -9.22 -3.73
C MET A 100 10.99 -9.69 -3.80
N GLU A 101 11.19 -10.90 -4.33
CA GLU A 101 12.49 -11.52 -4.62
C GLU A 101 13.23 -10.79 -5.76
N SER A 102 13.63 -9.56 -5.49
CA SER A 102 14.41 -8.69 -6.39
C SER A 102 15.72 -8.29 -5.72
N HIS A 103 16.59 -7.57 -6.43
CA HIS A 103 17.87 -7.10 -5.90
C HIS A 103 17.96 -5.56 -6.04
N PRO A 104 17.86 -4.79 -4.93
CA PRO A 104 17.64 -5.24 -3.55
C PRO A 104 16.24 -5.83 -3.34
N VAL A 105 16.06 -6.66 -2.32
CA VAL A 105 14.76 -7.20 -1.91
C VAL A 105 13.82 -6.06 -1.55
N GLN A 106 12.53 -6.17 -1.90
CA GLN A 106 11.57 -5.08 -1.66
C GLN A 106 10.28 -5.57 -1.04
N THR A 107 9.63 -4.70 -0.27
CA THR A 107 8.25 -4.87 0.16
C THR A 107 7.55 -3.50 0.20
N ARG A 108 6.23 -3.49 0.28
CA ARG A 108 5.43 -2.26 0.33
C ARG A 108 4.42 -2.33 1.45
N VAL A 109 4.33 -1.25 2.20
CA VAL A 109 3.25 -1.03 3.17
C VAL A 109 2.45 0.21 2.78
N PHE A 110 1.15 0.21 3.06
CA PHE A 110 0.31 1.40 2.96
C PHE A 110 0.05 1.96 4.35
N VAL A 111 0.12 3.28 4.46
CA VAL A 111 -0.35 4.03 5.64
C VAL A 111 -1.67 4.67 5.26
N LYS A 112 -2.73 4.37 6.00
CA LYS A 112 -4.06 4.94 5.80
C LYS A 112 -4.48 5.68 7.06
N ARG A 113 -5.13 6.84 6.87
CA ARG A 113 -5.72 7.63 7.94
C ARG A 113 -7.24 7.54 7.86
N MET A 114 -7.85 7.26 9.00
CA MET A 114 -9.28 7.40 9.24
C MET A 114 -9.48 8.51 10.25
N ALA A 115 -10.32 9.48 9.91
CA ALA A 115 -10.63 10.59 10.78
C ALA A 115 -12.13 10.84 10.74
N GLU A 116 -12.70 11.28 11.85
CA GLU A 116 -14.14 11.56 11.98
C GLU A 116 -14.33 12.85 12.77
N GLU A 117 -15.48 13.49 12.56
CA GLU A 117 -15.88 14.72 13.27
C GLU A 117 -14.81 15.82 13.19
N CYS A 118 -14.26 16.03 12.00
CA CYS A 118 -13.26 17.05 11.75
C CYS A 118 -13.87 18.45 11.68
N VAL A 119 -13.27 19.39 12.38
CA VAL A 119 -13.51 20.83 12.26
C VAL A 119 -12.42 21.42 11.37
N ASP A 120 -12.81 22.30 10.44
CA ASP A 120 -11.85 23.00 9.60
C ASP A 120 -10.87 23.82 10.45
N SER A 121 -9.59 23.46 10.37
CA SER A 121 -8.49 24.13 11.08
C SER A 121 -7.24 24.14 10.19
N GLU A 122 -6.48 25.22 10.27
CA GLU A 122 -5.15 25.29 9.65
C GLU A 122 -4.06 24.66 10.54
N GLU A 123 -4.40 24.32 11.79
CA GLU A 123 -3.50 23.65 12.70
C GLU A 123 -3.19 22.22 12.26
N LYS A 124 -1.97 21.77 12.57
CA LYS A 124 -1.47 20.45 12.20
C LYS A 124 -0.99 19.70 13.41
N GLU A 125 -1.37 18.43 13.49
CA GLU A 125 -0.86 17.47 14.46
C GLU A 125 0.21 16.58 13.82
N ARG A 126 1.09 16.03 14.66
CA ARG A 126 2.15 15.12 14.26
C ARG A 126 2.09 13.85 15.08
N LEU A 127 2.36 12.74 14.43
CA LEU A 127 2.40 11.43 15.07
C LEU A 127 3.55 10.61 14.51
N ALA A 128 4.24 9.90 15.39
CA ALA A 128 5.23 8.90 15.01
C ALA A 128 4.59 7.51 15.08
N LEU A 129 4.52 6.82 13.94
CA LEU A 129 4.11 5.43 13.87
C LEU A 129 5.37 4.56 13.94
N GLU A 130 5.56 3.87 15.05
CA GLU A 130 6.73 2.99 15.27
C GLU A 130 6.34 1.53 15.03
N LEU A 131 6.94 0.94 14.00
CA LEU A 131 6.71 -0.43 13.58
C LEU A 131 7.91 -1.28 13.96
N ASP A 132 7.71 -2.28 14.80
CA ASP A 132 8.66 -3.37 14.96
C ASP A 132 8.51 -4.34 13.79
N LEU A 133 9.43 -4.27 12.85
CA LEU A 133 9.41 -5.06 11.63
C LEU A 133 9.61 -6.55 11.91
N ASP A 134 10.33 -6.93 12.97
CA ASP A 134 10.55 -8.34 13.31
C ASP A 134 9.27 -8.98 13.85
N GLU A 135 8.50 -8.23 14.62
CA GLU A 135 7.20 -8.66 15.14
C GLU A 135 6.13 -8.69 14.04
N LEU A 136 6.07 -7.63 13.22
CA LEU A 136 4.94 -7.38 12.34
C LEU A 136 5.12 -7.90 10.92
N ILE A 137 6.34 -7.97 10.40
CA ILE A 137 6.59 -8.27 8.98
C ILE A 137 7.51 -9.48 8.80
N PHE A 138 8.60 -9.56 9.58
CA PHE A 138 9.71 -10.49 9.35
C PHE A 138 9.73 -11.68 10.31
N LYS A 139 8.56 -12.06 10.87
CA LYS A 139 8.43 -13.11 11.90
C LYS A 139 9.40 -14.27 11.62
N LYS A 140 10.45 -14.37 12.46
CA LYS A 140 11.57 -15.35 12.44
C LYS A 140 12.76 -15.03 11.52
N GLY A 141 13.49 -13.96 11.81
CA GLY A 141 14.94 -13.90 11.56
C GLY A 141 15.38 -14.15 10.12
N ASP A 142 14.60 -13.70 9.13
CA ASP A 142 14.99 -13.78 7.73
C ASP A 142 16.02 -12.69 7.42
N ASP A 143 17.29 -13.09 7.35
CA ASP A 143 18.44 -12.22 7.10
C ASP A 143 18.34 -11.45 5.77
N GLN A 144 17.53 -11.92 4.80
CA GLN A 144 17.32 -11.21 3.53
C GLN A 144 16.56 -9.89 3.73
N LEU A 145 15.90 -9.71 4.88
CA LEU A 145 15.02 -8.58 5.15
C LEU A 145 15.70 -7.43 5.89
N GLN A 146 16.87 -7.66 6.49
CA GLN A 146 17.68 -6.59 7.07
C GLN A 146 18.07 -5.54 6.01
N ASN A 147 18.32 -5.98 4.78
CA ASN A 147 18.69 -5.12 3.66
C ASN A 147 17.53 -4.80 2.71
N ALA A 148 16.30 -5.21 3.04
CA ALA A 148 15.16 -4.96 2.18
C ALA A 148 14.81 -3.47 2.12
N VAL A 149 14.45 -2.99 0.94
CA VAL A 149 13.83 -1.69 0.76
C VAL A 149 12.35 -1.81 1.07
N ILE A 150 11.86 -1.03 2.03
CA ILE A 150 10.44 -0.94 2.35
C ILE A 150 9.90 0.32 1.67
N ILE A 151 8.89 0.16 0.82
CA ILE A 151 8.19 1.30 0.22
C ILE A 151 6.99 1.64 1.12
N VAL A 152 7.06 2.78 1.78
CA VAL A 152 5.94 3.31 2.58
C VAL A 152 5.08 4.18 1.69
N SER A 153 3.84 3.74 1.44
CA SER A 153 2.92 4.41 0.52
C SER A 153 1.84 5.15 1.30
N ASN A 154 1.63 6.42 0.98
CA ASN A 154 0.55 7.24 1.53
C ASN A 154 -0.77 6.88 0.82
N ALA A 155 -1.73 6.30 1.55
CA ALA A 155 -3.00 5.86 0.98
C ALA A 155 -3.97 7.03 0.67
N SER A 156 -3.69 8.26 1.10
CA SER A 156 -4.45 9.45 0.70
C SER A 156 -3.99 10.01 -0.65
N LYS A 157 -2.84 9.55 -1.16
CA LYS A 157 -2.24 10.05 -2.40
C LYS A 157 -2.27 9.03 -3.53
N LYS A 158 -2.58 9.52 -4.74
CA LYS A 158 -2.43 8.75 -5.97
C LYS A 158 -0.94 8.50 -6.28
N PRO A 159 -0.59 7.41 -7.01
CA PRO A 159 0.80 7.05 -7.29
C PRO A 159 1.67 8.09 -7.98
N ASN A 160 1.06 9.00 -8.73
CA ASN A 160 1.76 10.02 -9.49
C ASN A 160 1.94 11.33 -8.71
N MET A 161 1.49 11.39 -7.46
CA MET A 161 1.63 12.57 -6.60
C MET A 161 2.98 12.56 -5.88
N GLU A 162 3.48 13.75 -5.57
CA GLU A 162 4.71 13.92 -4.80
C GLU A 162 4.59 13.31 -3.40
N ASN A 163 5.66 12.64 -2.96
CA ASN A 163 5.76 11.96 -1.66
C ASN A 163 4.63 10.94 -1.43
N SER A 164 4.08 10.36 -2.50
CA SER A 164 3.06 9.32 -2.42
C SER A 164 3.63 7.95 -2.05
N ASP A 165 4.89 7.69 -2.40
CA ASP A 165 5.64 6.47 -2.11
C ASP A 165 7.06 6.86 -1.66
N ILE A 166 7.48 6.43 -0.46
CA ILE A 166 8.79 6.74 0.13
C ILE A 166 9.55 5.43 0.35
N PRO A 167 10.57 5.12 -0.46
CA PRO A 167 11.42 3.96 -0.22
C PRO A 167 12.38 4.23 0.94
N VAL A 168 12.52 3.26 1.85
CA VAL A 168 13.47 3.31 2.97
C VAL A 168 14.27 2.01 3.04
N SER A 169 15.59 2.13 3.11
CA SER A 169 16.51 1.02 3.44
C SER A 169 16.89 1.08 4.93
N SER A 170 17.46 0.01 5.47
CA SER A 170 18.09 0.13 6.79
C SER A 170 19.25 1.13 6.71
N ASN A 171 19.34 2.03 7.69
CA ASN A 171 20.54 2.80 7.98
C ASN A 171 21.54 1.98 8.80
#